data_AF-A0A537SDU1-F1
#
_entry.id   AF-A0A537SDU1-F1
#
_cell.length_a   1.000
_cell.length_b   1.000
_cell.length_c   1.000
_cell.angle_alpha   90.00
_cell.angle_beta   90.00
_cell.angle_gamma   90.00
#
_symmetry.space_group_name_H-M   'P 1'
#
loop_
_entity.id
_entity.type
_entity.pdbx_description
1 polymer ?
#
loop_
_entity_poly.entity_id
_entity_poly.type
_entity_poly.pdbx_seq_one_letter_code
_entity_poly.pdbx_strand_id
1 'polypeptide(L)' 'MSATGLDVFDKTLQTTNIWLDEIMGKLGPDRQVAWHVLSAVLHALRDRLQTG' A
#
# COMPACT_ATOMS: atom_id res chain seq x y z
N MET A 1 19.36 8.51 -2.16
CA MET A 1 18.67 9.75 -2.56
C MET A 1 17.28 9.69 -1.93
N SER A 2 16.90 10.72 -1.17
CA SER A 2 15.58 10.80 -0.55
C SER A 2 14.55 11.20 -1.60
N ALA A 3 13.42 10.49 -1.69
CA ALA A 3 12.38 10.77 -2.68
C ALA A 3 11.53 11.98 -2.30
N THR A 4 11.44 12.29 -1.00
CA THR A 4 10.55 13.34 -0.44
C THR A 4 11.26 14.35 0.47
N GLY A 5 12.54 14.16 0.80
CA GLY A 5 13.29 15.00 1.73
C GLY A 5 13.05 14.68 3.22
N LEU A 6 12.13 13.76 3.53
CA LEU A 6 11.85 13.28 4.89
C LEU A 6 11.93 11.75 4.93
N ASP A 7 12.89 11.21 5.68
CA ASP A 7 13.18 9.77 5.76
C ASP A 7 11.96 8.91 6.13
N VAL A 8 11.04 9.45 6.94
CA VAL A 8 9.80 8.75 7.35
C VAL A 8 8.83 8.58 6.17
N PHE A 9 8.71 9.58 5.30
CA PHE A 9 7.86 9.47 4.11
C PHE A 9 8.47 8.55 3.07
N ASP A 10 9.79 8.54 2.93
CA ASP A 10 10.49 7.63 2.02
C ASP A 10 10.26 6.16 2.41
N LYS A 11 10.36 5.85 3.71
CA LYS A 11 10.06 4.50 4.23
C LYS A 11 8.62 4.10 3.94
N THR A 12 7.67 5.00 4.18
CA THR A 12 6.24 4.73 3.94
C THR A 12 5.96 4.50 2.45
N LEU A 13 6.56 5.31 1.56
CA LEU A 13 6.48 5.13 0.11
C LEU A 13 7.08 3.81 -0.34
N GLN A 14 8.25 3.44 0.19
CA GLN A 14 8.92 2.19 -0.13
C GLN A 14 8.04 1.00 0.25
N THR A 15 7.52 0.96 1.48
CA THR A 15 6.62 -0.12 1.93
C THR A 15 5.38 -0.22 1.05
N THR A 16 4.77 0.92 0.70
CA THR A 16 3.59 0.95 -0.17
C THR A 16 3.90 0.38 -1.56
N ASN A 17 5.05 0.74 -2.15
CA ASN A 17 5.43 0.22 -3.46
C ASN A 17 5.71 -1.29 -3.44
N ILE A 18 6.36 -1.82 -2.39
CA ILE A 18 6.57 -3.27 -2.23
C ILE A 18 5.23 -4.01 -2.25
N TRP A 19 4.24 -3.51 -1.50
CA TRP A 19 2.91 -4.14 -1.46
C TRP A 19 2.18 -4.07 -2.79
N LEU A 20 2.31 -2.95 -3.52
CA LEU A 20 1.74 -2.82 -4.85
C LEU A 20 2.38 -3.81 -5.83
N ASP A 21 3.71 -3.98 -5.80
CA ASP A 21 4.42 -4.93 -6.64
C ASP A 21 3.99 -6.39 -6.36
N GLU A 22 3.83 -6.75 -5.08
CA GLU A 22 3.33 -8.07 -4.69
C GLU A 22 1.90 -8.34 -5.16
N ILE A 23 1.02 -7.33 -5.08
CA ILE A 23 -0.36 -7.42 -5.56
C ILE A 23 -0.38 -7.52 -7.08
N MET A 24 0.42 -6.71 -7.78
CA MET A 24 0.55 -6.75 -9.23
C MET A 24 1.08 -8.10 -9.74
N GLY A 25 1.99 -8.73 -8.98
CA GLY A 25 2.47 -10.09 -9.26
C GLY A 25 1.39 -11.17 -9.18
N LYS A 26 0.28 -10.92 -8.49
CA LYS A 26 -0.83 -11.88 -8.31
C LYS A 26 -2.06 -11.57 -9.16
N LEU A 27 -2.42 -10.30 -9.32
CA LEU A 27 -3.66 -9.87 -10.00
C LEU A 27 -3.43 -9.33 -11.41
N GLY A 28 -2.18 -8.99 -11.76
CA GLY A 28 -1.82 -8.38 -13.05
C GLY A 28 -1.17 -6.99 -12.88
N PRO A 29 -0.54 -6.47 -13.93
CA PRO A 29 0.38 -5.33 -13.84
C PRO A 29 -0.31 -3.95 -13.72
N ASP A 30 -1.63 -3.90 -13.55
CA ASP A 30 -2.34 -2.63 -13.41
C ASP A 30 -2.17 -2.07 -11.99
N ARG A 31 -1.35 -1.02 -11.88
CA ARG A 31 -1.06 -0.35 -10.62
C ARG A 31 -2.28 0.34 -10.00
N GLN A 32 -3.21 0.84 -10.82
CA GLN A 32 -4.43 1.48 -10.31
C GLN A 32 -5.39 0.45 -9.73
N VAL A 33 -5.45 -0.74 -10.34
CA VAL A 33 -6.17 -1.89 -9.78
C VAL A 33 -5.52 -2.35 -8.48
N ALA A 34 -4.19 -2.50 -8.46
CA ALA A 34 -3.47 -2.90 -7.24
C ALA A 34 -3.68 -1.92 -6.07
N TRP A 35 -3.70 -0.62 -6.36
CA TRP A 35 -4.01 0.42 -5.37
C TRP A 35 -5.45 0.32 -4.84
N HIS A 36 -6.43 0.07 -5.71
CA HIS A 36 -7.81 -0.13 -5.31
C HIS A 36 -7.97 -1.36 -4.40
N VAL A 37 -7.34 -2.48 -4.77
CA VAL A 37 -7.38 -3.73 -3.98
C VAL A 37 -6.77 -3.49 -2.60
N LEU A 38 -5.58 -2.87 -2.55
CA LEU A 38 -4.91 -2.58 -1.28
C LEU A 38 -5.78 -1.72 -0.36
N SER A 39 -6.30 -0.60 -0.90
CA SER A 39 -7.11 0.35 -0.12
C SER A 39 -8.41 -0.29 0.37
N ALA A 40 -9.08 -1.07 -0.46
CA ALA A 40 -10.32 -1.75 -0.09
C ALA A 40 -10.12 -2.75 1.07
N VAL A 41 -9.05 -3.55 1.01
CA VAL A 41 -8.73 -4.53 2.07
C VAL A 41 -8.32 -3.84 3.36
N LEU A 42 -7.49 -2.79 3.29
CA LEU A 42 -7.05 -2.06 4.48
C LEU A 42 -8.21 -1.33 5.18
N HIS A 43 -9.14 -0.73 4.42
CA HIS A 43 -10.34 -0.13 5.01
C HIS A 43 -11.23 -1.19 5.66
N ALA A 44 -11.50 -2.31 4.97
CA ALA A 44 -12.30 -3.40 5.54
C ALA A 44 -11.66 -4.01 6.80
N LEU A 45 -10.32 -4.11 6.83
CA LEU A 45 -9.59 -4.55 8.02
C LEU A 45 -9.74 -3.53 9.15
N ARG A 46 -9.50 -2.24 8.88
CA ARG A 46 -9.64 -1.14 9.83
C ARG A 46 -11.03 -1.15 10.47
N ASP A 47 -12.08 -1.29 9.66
CA ASP A 47 -13.48 -1.26 10.13
C ASP A 47 -13.82 -2.44 11.06
N ARG A 48 -13.05 -3.53 10.99
CA ARG A 48 -13.23 -4.73 11.82
C ARG A 48 -12.37 -4.76 13.07
N LEU A 49 -11.35 -3.90 13.16
CA LEU A 49 -10.54 -3.77 14.36
C LEU A 49 -11.31 -2.92 15.37
N GLN A 50 -11.78 -3.55 16.45
CA GLN A 50 -12.32 -2.79 17.59
C GLN A 50 -11.19 -1.96 18.20
N THR A 51 -11.45 -0.66 18.36
CA THR A 51 -10.60 0.21 19.17
C THR A 51 -10.81 -0.18 20.63
N GLY A 52 -9.93 -1.05 21.14
CA GLY A 52 -9.84 -1.37 22.57
C GLY A 52 -9.30 -0.21 23.40
#